data_AF-A0A554P8S9-F1
#
_entry.id   AF-A0A554P8S9-F1
#
_cell.length_a   1.000
_cell.length_b   1.000
_cell.length_c   1.000
_cell.angle_alpha   90.00
_cell.angle_beta   90.00
_cell.angle_gamma   90.00
#
_symmetry.space_group_name_H-M   'P 1'
#
loop_
_entity.id
_entity.type
_entity.pdbx_description
1 polymer ?
#
loop_
_entity_poly.entity_id
_entity_poly.type
_entity_poly.pdbx_seq_one_letter_code
_entity_poly.pdbx_strand_id
1 'polypeptide(L)'
;MNRYTYSIFCDDIRNEVNGKTSLIGVVGGLLYVNTFPCVIPKLCVLITAVTDHDNPFKSLTFKVLVGEDPAFDVTLGEDEIQKISQGQELIEDPKGFAAQAVVVMSPLSLQGPSTIKVFVVADGEKLDCASLQISLAPEGAILG
;
A
#
# COMPACT_ATOMS: atom_id res chain seq x y z
N MET A 1 18.79 13.18 -1.57
CA MET A 1 17.98 12.20 -0.86
C MET A 1 16.78 11.88 -1.74
N ASN A 2 16.79 10.72 -2.40
CA ASN A 2 15.72 10.31 -3.30
C ASN A 2 14.89 9.23 -2.61
N ARG A 3 14.09 9.64 -1.63
CA ARG A 3 13.09 8.78 -1.00
C ARG A 3 11.76 8.99 -1.68
N TYR A 4 11.05 7.90 -1.94
CA TYR A 4 9.70 7.98 -2.46
C TYR A 4 8.89 6.77 -2.04
N THR A 5 7.58 6.94 -2.10
CA THR A 5 6.62 5.93 -1.68
C THR A 5 5.53 5.79 -2.74
N TYR A 6 5.03 4.58 -2.90
CA TYR A 6 3.87 4.33 -3.75
C TYR A 6 3.04 3.18 -3.19
N SER A 7 1.79 3.10 -3.64
CA SER A 7 0.82 2.08 -3.25
C SER A 7 0.17 1.50 -4.50
N ILE A 8 -0.15 0.21 -4.46
CA ILE A 8 -0.93 -0.47 -5.49
C ILE A 8 -2.12 -1.13 -4.81
N PHE A 9 -3.33 -0.72 -5.20
CA PHE A 9 -4.58 -1.31 -4.73
C PHE A 9 -5.01 -2.45 -5.66
N CYS A 10 -5.51 -3.54 -5.08
CA CYS A 10 -5.97 -4.70 -5.83
C CYS A 10 -6.96 -5.55 -5.02
N ASP A 11 -7.70 -6.44 -5.67
CA ASP A 11 -8.65 -7.34 -5.00
C ASP A 11 -7.93 -8.42 -4.17
N ASP A 12 -6.76 -8.88 -4.63
CA ASP A 12 -6.03 -9.97 -3.98
C ASP A 12 -4.50 -9.85 -4.17
N ILE A 13 -3.74 -10.24 -3.15
CA ILE A 13 -2.28 -10.36 -3.17
C ILE A 13 -1.92 -11.80 -2.83
N ARG A 14 -1.19 -12.48 -3.72
CA ARG A 14 -0.74 -13.87 -3.52
C ARG A 14 0.76 -13.95 -3.53
N ASN A 15 1.30 -14.72 -2.60
CA ASN A 15 2.70 -15.14 -2.61
C ASN A 15 2.79 -16.49 -3.32
N GLU A 16 3.61 -16.55 -4.36
CA GLU A 16 3.83 -17.74 -5.16
C GLU A 16 5.00 -18.56 -4.59
N VAL A 17 5.03 -19.87 -4.87
CA VAL A 17 6.01 -20.83 -4.33
C VAL A 17 7.47 -20.43 -4.62
N ASN A 18 7.72 -19.64 -5.64
CA ASN A 18 9.05 -19.18 -6.04
C ASN A 18 9.40 -17.75 -5.56
N GLY A 19 8.66 -17.20 -4.59
CA GLY A 19 8.91 -15.86 -4.04
C GLY A 19 8.39 -14.70 -4.90
N LYS A 20 7.64 -14.98 -5.97
CA LYS A 20 6.93 -13.93 -6.72
C LYS A 20 5.68 -13.49 -5.98
N THR A 21 5.26 -12.25 -6.22
CA THR A 21 3.98 -11.72 -5.75
C THR A 21 3.06 -11.47 -6.93
N SER A 22 1.85 -12.01 -6.87
CA SER A 22 0.78 -11.75 -7.83
C SER A 22 -0.19 -10.72 -7.26
N LEU A 23 -0.48 -9.68 -8.04
CA LEU A 23 -1.51 -8.67 -7.75
C LEU A 23 -2.70 -8.92 -8.68
N ILE A 24 -3.87 -9.22 -8.13
CA ILE A 24 -5.07 -9.60 -8.90
C ILE A 24 -6.10 -8.48 -8.80
N GLY A 25 -6.65 -8.04 -9.94
CA GLY A 25 -7.66 -6.98 -9.95
C GLY A 25 -7.09 -5.62 -9.54
N VAL A 26 -5.97 -5.21 -10.13
CA VAL A 26 -5.34 -3.91 -9.82
C VAL A 26 -6.28 -2.77 -10.23
N VAL A 27 -6.53 -1.86 -9.29
CA VAL A 27 -7.36 -0.67 -9.49
C VAL A 27 -6.52 0.60 -9.40
N GLY A 28 -6.90 1.61 -10.19
CA GLY A 28 -6.27 2.93 -10.16
C GLY A 28 -6.68 3.75 -8.92
N GLY A 29 -6.58 5.08 -9.01
CA GLY A 29 -6.94 5.97 -7.89
C GLY A 29 -8.43 6.13 -7.61
N LEU A 30 -9.31 5.46 -8.37
CA LEU A 30 -10.77 5.56 -8.24
C LEU A 30 -11.42 4.19 -8.45
N LEU A 31 -12.27 3.81 -7.50
CA LEU A 31 -13.13 2.63 -7.53
C LEU A 31 -14.60 3.08 -7.42
N TYR A 32 -15.44 2.58 -8.31
CA TYR A 32 -16.88 2.81 -8.25
C TYR A 32 -17.62 1.64 -7.63
N VAL A 33 -18.65 1.95 -6.85
CA VAL A 33 -19.62 0.98 -6.32
C VAL A 33 -21.04 1.37 -6.72
N ASN A 34 -21.95 0.40 -6.78
CA ASN A 34 -23.31 0.64 -7.25
C ASN A 34 -24.22 1.30 -6.22
N THR A 35 -23.97 1.09 -4.93
CA THR A 35 -24.80 1.60 -3.84
C THR A 35 -23.96 1.83 -2.60
N PHE A 36 -24.48 2.64 -1.67
CA PHE A 36 -24.04 2.65 -0.27
C PHE A 36 -25.26 2.41 0.64
N PRO A 37 -25.12 1.73 1.79
CA PRO A 37 -23.88 1.09 2.27
C PRO A 37 -23.46 -0.08 1.36
N CYS A 38 -22.16 -0.37 1.32
CA CYS A 38 -21.61 -1.49 0.56
C CYS A 38 -20.55 -2.24 1.35
N VAL A 39 -20.30 -3.48 0.94
CA VAL A 39 -19.20 -4.30 1.44
C VAL A 39 -18.32 -4.67 0.25
N ILE A 40 -17.06 -4.27 0.32
CA ILE A 40 -16.02 -4.76 -0.58
C ILE A 40 -15.50 -6.05 0.05
N PRO A 41 -15.65 -7.22 -0.60
CA PRO A 41 -15.30 -8.51 0.01
C PRO A 41 -13.85 -8.58 0.43
N LYS A 42 -12.95 -8.02 -0.38
CA LYS A 42 -11.53 -7.96 -0.12
C LYS A 42 -10.94 -6.78 -0.88
N LEU A 43 -10.13 -5.99 -0.18
CA LEU A 43 -9.31 -4.97 -0.78
C LEU A 43 -7.91 -5.05 -0.17
N CYS A 44 -6.92 -5.19 -1.04
CA CYS A 44 -5.53 -5.27 -0.65
C CYS A 44 -4.80 -4.01 -1.11
N VAL A 45 -3.79 -3.60 -0.34
CA VAL A 45 -2.82 -2.59 -0.77
C VAL A 45 -1.40 -3.09 -0.53
N LEU A 46 -0.59 -3.05 -1.60
CA LEU A 46 0.85 -3.20 -1.50
C LEU A 46 1.44 -1.79 -1.38
N ILE A 47 2.05 -1.49 -0.25
CA ILE A 47 2.71 -0.21 0.02
C ILE A 47 4.21 -0.43 -0.12
N THR A 48 4.89 0.41 -0.89
CA THR A 48 6.33 0.34 -1.09
C THR A 48 6.97 1.66 -0.71
N ALA A 49 8.00 1.61 0.13
CA ALA A 49 8.88 2.72 0.46
C ALA A 49 10.28 2.43 -0.10
N VAL A 50 10.84 3.38 -0.85
CA VAL A 50 12.14 3.24 -1.51
C VAL A 50 13.09 4.33 -1.01
N THR A 51 14.34 3.96 -0.78
CA THR A 51 15.43 4.87 -0.43
C THR A 51 16.69 4.52 -1.19
N ASP A 52 17.60 5.49 -1.29
CA ASP A 52 18.94 5.33 -1.83
C ASP A 52 19.79 4.38 -0.99
N HIS A 53 20.72 3.68 -1.65
CA HIS A 53 21.59 2.68 -1.02
C HIS A 53 22.41 3.27 0.13
N ASP A 54 22.97 4.47 -0.09
CA ASP A 54 23.90 5.09 0.86
C ASP A 54 23.20 5.76 2.06
N ASN A 55 21.87 5.82 2.05
CA ASN A 55 21.09 6.45 3.12
C ASN A 55 19.84 5.62 3.45
N PRO A 56 20.03 4.45 4.08
CA PRO A 56 18.94 3.57 4.48
C PRO A 56 17.98 4.23 5.46
N PHE A 57 16.74 3.76 5.45
CA PHE A 57 15.77 4.07 6.50
C PHE A 57 16.29 3.58 7.86
N LYS A 58 16.07 4.36 8.91
CA LYS A 58 16.32 3.96 10.31
C LYS A 58 15.03 3.55 11.00
N SER A 59 13.91 4.10 10.54
CA SER A 59 12.56 3.80 11.00
C SER A 59 11.56 3.95 9.87
N LEU A 60 10.58 3.05 9.82
CA LEU A 60 9.48 3.09 8.85
C LEU A 60 8.18 2.75 9.54
N THR A 61 7.17 3.61 9.42
CA THR A 61 5.80 3.31 9.84
C THR A 61 4.87 3.38 8.65
N PHE A 62 4.27 2.26 8.28
CA PHE A 62 3.27 2.16 7.22
C PHE A 62 1.87 2.40 7.80
N LYS A 63 1.13 3.36 7.23
CA LYS A 63 -0.20 3.73 7.73
C LYS A 63 -1.23 3.70 6.61
N VAL A 64 -2.41 3.14 6.92
CA VAL A 64 -3.59 3.16 6.08
C VAL A 64 -4.77 3.69 6.88
N LEU A 65 -5.47 4.68 6.33
CA LEU A 65 -6.71 5.22 6.89
C LEU A 65 -7.85 4.93 5.91
N VAL A 66 -9.04 4.63 6.45
CA VAL A 66 -10.30 4.60 5.70
C VAL A 66 -11.11 5.81 6.13
N GLY A 67 -11.21 6.81 5.25
CA GLY A 67 -11.67 8.15 5.64
C GLY A 67 -10.66 8.79 6.58
N GLU A 68 -11.04 8.94 7.84
CA GLU A 68 -10.16 9.42 8.92
C GLU A 68 -9.82 8.32 9.95
N ASP A 69 -10.42 7.14 9.84
CA ASP A 69 -10.24 6.06 10.80
C ASP A 69 -9.00 5.21 10.46
N PRO A 70 -8.13 4.89 11.44
CA PRO A 70 -6.97 4.05 11.20
C PRO A 70 -7.38 2.60 10.92
N ALA A 71 -6.98 2.09 9.75
CA ALA A 71 -7.21 0.71 9.34
C ALA A 71 -5.95 -0.16 9.46
N PHE A 72 -4.77 0.45 9.35
CA PHE A 72 -3.49 -0.23 9.51
C PHE A 72 -2.41 0.74 10.01
N ASP A 73 -1.58 0.26 10.95
CA ASP A 73 -0.48 1.03 11.53
C ASP A 73 0.60 0.05 12.00
N VAL A 74 1.67 -0.11 11.20
CA VAL A 74 2.79 -1.01 11.53
C VAL A 74 4.09 -0.25 11.41
N THR A 75 4.91 -0.34 12.47
CA THR A 75 6.26 0.21 12.50
C THR A 75 7.27 -0.92 12.36
N LEU A 76 8.18 -0.77 11.40
CA LEU A 76 9.38 -1.59 11.29
C LEU A 76 10.51 -0.93 12.10
N GLY A 77 11.09 -1.72 13.00
CA GLY A 77 12.30 -1.36 13.73
C GLY A 77 13.56 -1.52 12.89
N GLU A 78 14.67 -1.02 13.41
CA GLU A 78 15.98 -1.05 12.74
C GLU A 78 16.40 -2.47 12.34
N ASP A 79 16.21 -3.46 13.22
CA ASP A 79 16.55 -4.87 12.96
C ASP A 79 15.77 -5.46 11.77
N GLU A 80 14.50 -5.07 11.59
CA GLU A 80 13.66 -5.55 10.48
C GLU A 80 14.09 -4.89 9.17
N ILE A 81 14.41 -3.59 9.23
CA ILE A 81 14.91 -2.84 8.08
C ILE A 81 16.26 -3.39 7.61
N GLN A 82 17.17 -3.69 8.54
CA GLN A 82 18.49 -4.28 8.22
C GLN A 82 18.36 -5.66 7.56
N LYS A 83 17.41 -6.49 7.99
CA LYS A 83 17.15 -7.79 7.34
C LYS A 83 16.65 -7.63 5.90
N ILE A 84 15.82 -6.61 5.65
CA ILE A 84 15.33 -6.31 4.30
C ILE A 84 16.48 -5.84 3.40
N SER A 85 17.40 -5.01 3.92
CA SER A 85 18.54 -4.51 3.15
C SER A 85 19.58 -5.59 2.83
N GLN A 86 19.77 -6.60 3.69
CA GLN A 86 20.73 -7.69 3.44
C GLN A 86 20.43 -8.50 2.17
N GLY A 87 19.15 -8.70 1.83
CA GLY A 87 18.77 -9.40 0.59
C GLY A 87 19.17 -8.64 -0.68
N GLN A 88 19.41 -7.33 -0.57
CA GLN A 88 19.78 -6.47 -1.70
C GLN A 88 21.28 -6.51 -2.00
N GLU A 89 22.12 -6.99 -1.07
CA GLU A 89 23.56 -7.18 -1.32
C GLU A 89 23.84 -8.22 -2.43
N LEU A 90 22.84 -9.03 -2.76
CA LEU A 90 22.89 -10.00 -3.87
C LEU A 90 22.62 -9.37 -5.25
N ILE A 91 22.21 -8.10 -5.30
CA ILE A 91 21.92 -7.37 -6.55
C ILE A 91 23.21 -6.71 -7.04
N GLU A 92 23.53 -6.87 -8.33
CA GLU A 92 24.62 -6.13 -8.96
C GLU A 92 24.25 -4.64 -9.09
N ASP A 93 25.11 -3.74 -8.57
CA ASP A 93 24.94 -2.28 -8.63
C ASP A 93 23.58 -1.79 -8.06
N PRO A 94 23.28 -2.03 -6.77
CA PRO A 94 22.00 -1.68 -6.17
C PRO A 94 21.82 -0.16 -6.15
N LYS A 95 20.72 0.32 -6.73
CA LYS A 95 20.40 1.76 -6.75
C LYS A 95 19.71 2.26 -5.48
N GLY A 96 19.32 1.34 -4.61
CA GLY A 96 18.52 1.59 -3.43
C GLY A 96 17.88 0.29 -2.97
N PHE A 97 17.07 0.37 -1.93
CA PHE A 97 16.26 -0.77 -1.51
C PHE A 97 14.82 -0.34 -1.25
N ALA A 98 13.94 -1.34 -1.29
CA ALA A 98 12.51 -1.17 -1.08
C ALA A 98 12.06 -1.96 0.14
N ALA A 99 11.36 -1.29 1.05
CA ALA A 99 10.59 -1.94 2.11
C ALA A 99 9.13 -1.99 1.69
N GLN A 100 8.49 -3.15 1.88
CA GLN A 100 7.10 -3.36 1.47
C GLN A 100 6.24 -3.81 2.63
N ALA A 101 5.01 -3.29 2.67
CA ALA A 101 3.95 -3.78 3.54
C ALA A 101 2.75 -4.19 2.69
N VAL A 102 2.17 -5.35 3.03
CA VAL A 102 0.92 -5.82 2.45
C VAL A 102 -0.17 -5.67 3.48
N VAL A 103 -1.21 -4.92 3.12
CA VAL A 103 -2.40 -4.74 3.96
C VAL A 103 -3.57 -5.38 3.26
N VAL A 104 -4.32 -6.21 3.99
CA VAL A 104 -5.52 -6.89 3.50
C VAL A 104 -6.70 -6.46 4.36
N MET A 105 -7.66 -5.77 3.76
CA MET A 105 -8.92 -5.37 4.38
C MET A 105 -10.02 -6.30 3.86
N SER A 106 -10.49 -7.22 4.70
CA SER A 106 -11.51 -8.21 4.30
C SER A 106 -12.37 -8.64 5.50
N PRO A 107 -13.69 -8.37 5.49
CA PRO A 107 -14.40 -7.49 4.56
C PRO A 107 -14.16 -6.00 4.88
N LEU A 108 -14.24 -5.13 3.86
CA LEU A 108 -14.25 -3.67 4.05
C LEU A 108 -15.69 -3.15 3.91
N SER A 109 -16.28 -2.70 5.01
CA SER A 109 -17.64 -2.15 5.05
C SER A 109 -17.62 -0.63 4.98
N LEU A 110 -18.40 -0.04 4.08
CA LEU A 110 -18.45 1.41 3.86
C LEU A 110 -19.89 1.92 3.91
N GLN A 111 -20.12 2.98 4.70
CA GLN A 111 -21.44 3.61 4.82
C GLN A 111 -21.73 4.66 3.74
N GLY A 112 -20.69 5.13 3.06
CA GLY A 112 -20.76 6.16 2.02
C GLY A 112 -19.44 6.29 1.26
N PRO A 113 -19.35 7.24 0.32
CA PRO A 113 -18.11 7.56 -0.37
C PRO A 113 -16.98 7.81 0.63
N SER A 114 -15.80 7.28 0.34
CA SER A 114 -14.66 7.34 1.25
C SER A 114 -13.34 7.34 0.47
N THR A 115 -12.26 7.74 1.14
CA THR A 115 -10.91 7.70 0.59
C THR A 115 -10.07 6.76 1.46
N ILE A 116 -9.39 5.81 0.83
CA ILE A 116 -8.35 5.03 1.50
C ILE A 116 -7.03 5.78 1.33
N LYS A 117 -6.59 6.43 2.40
CA LYS A 117 -5.34 7.20 2.44
C LYS A 117 -4.20 6.28 2.86
N VAL A 118 -3.07 6.41 2.18
CA VAL A 118 -1.87 5.63 2.46
C VAL A 118 -0.69 6.57 2.55
N PHE A 119 0.09 6.42 3.61
CA PHE A 119 1.34 7.16 3.77
C PHE A 119 2.31 6.37 4.63
N VAL A 120 3.58 6.72 4.50
CA VAL A 120 4.68 6.15 5.28
C VAL A 120 5.31 7.26 6.08
N VAL A 121 5.62 7.00 7.35
CA VAL A 121 6.48 7.87 8.15
C VAL A 121 7.88 7.26 8.16
N ALA A 122 8.81 7.87 7.44
CA ALA A 122 10.19 7.43 7.30
C ALA A 122 11.11 8.40 8.05
N ASP A 123 11.78 7.93 9.11
CA ASP A 123 12.67 8.76 9.93
C ASP A 123 12.01 10.06 10.44
N GLY A 124 10.72 9.98 10.77
CA GLY A 124 9.89 11.12 11.21
C GLY A 124 9.32 11.97 10.08
N GLU A 125 9.72 11.75 8.83
CA GLU A 125 9.18 12.44 7.66
C GLU A 125 7.97 11.69 7.09
N LYS A 126 6.87 12.40 6.84
CA LYS A 126 5.69 11.83 6.19
C LYS A 126 5.88 11.85 4.67
N LEU A 127 5.80 10.67 4.05
CA LEU A 127 5.81 10.43 2.61
C LEU A 127 4.44 9.90 2.20
N ASP A 128 3.72 10.66 1.37
CA ASP A 128 2.39 10.29 0.90
C ASP A 128 2.45 9.30 -0.28
N CYS A 129 1.50 8.37 -0.32
CA CYS A 129 1.28 7.48 -1.45
C CYS A 129 0.01 7.87 -2.22
N ALA A 130 -0.18 7.26 -3.39
CA ALA A 130 -1.48 7.32 -4.06
C ALA A 130 -2.59 6.79 -3.13
N SER A 131 -3.71 7.51 -3.10
CA SER A 131 -4.90 7.10 -2.35
C SER A 131 -5.92 6.47 -3.29
N LEU A 132 -6.82 5.65 -2.74
CA LEU A 132 -7.96 5.10 -3.48
C LEU A 132 -9.22 5.86 -3.10
N GLN A 133 -9.82 6.57 -4.05
CA GLN A 133 -11.15 7.12 -3.89
C GLN A 133 -12.20 6.05 -4.17
N ILE A 134 -13.18 5.89 -3.28
CA ILE A 134 -14.32 5.00 -3.48
C ILE A 134 -15.58 5.86 -3.58
N SER A 135 -16.32 5.72 -4.67
CA SER A 135 -17.46 6.61 -4.99
C SER A 135 -18.62 5.87 -5.62
N LEU A 136 -19.80 6.48 -5.59
CA LEU A 136 -20.97 5.94 -6.26
C LEU A 136 -20.75 6.02 -7.78
N ALA A 137 -21.04 4.94 -8.50
CA ALA A 137 -21.00 4.94 -9.95
C ALA A 137 -21.94 6.03 -10.51
N PRO A 138 -21.51 6.79 -11.54
CA PRO A 138 -22.42 7.68 -12.26
C PRO A 138 -23.58 6.88 -12.86
N GLU A 139 -24.74 7.52 -13.01
CA GLU A 139 -25.90 6.89 -13.63
C GLU A 139 -25.56 6.41 -15.05
N GLY A 140 -25.88 5.15 -15.37
CA GLY A 140 -25.58 4.54 -16.66
C GLY A 140 -24.13 4.09 -16.86
N ALA A 141 -23.26 4.19 -15.84
CA ALA A 141 -21.91 3.63 -15.91
C ALA A 141 -21.97 2.09 -15.92
N ILE A 142 -21.29 1.47 -16.89
CA ILE A 142 -21.04 0.03 -16.87
C ILE A 142 -19.80 -0.18 -16.02
N LEU A 143 -19.97 -0.71 -14.81
CA LEU A 143 -18.86 -1.25 -14.04
C LEU A 143 -18.51 -2.61 -14.66
N GLY A 144 -17.30 -2.72 -15.20
CA GLY A 144 -16.78 -3.93 -15.84
C GLY A 144 -16.66 -5.10 -14.87
#